data_AF-A0A8T2T4C0-F1
#
_entry.id   AF-A0A8T2T4C0-F1
#
_cell.length_a   1.000
_cell.length_b   1.000
_cell.length_c   1.000
_cell.angle_alpha   90.00
_cell.angle_beta   90.00
_cell.angle_gamma   90.00
#
_symmetry.space_group_name_H-M   'P 1'
#
loop_
_entity.id
_entity.type
_entity.pdbx_description
1 polymer ?
#
loop_
_entity_poly.entity_id
_entity_poly.type
_entity_poly.pdbx_seq_one_letter_code
_entity_poly.pdbx_strand_id
1 'polypeptide(L)'
;MDTAYKIFDWVTERERCSLVAGFIAWISGLLMWSTSLSYFRRRWYEMFFGIHHLYIVFLLFWMYHAFWTIHFFILPILLFVIDRLLRMVQSRRSVDVLSAKVLKSGAIQLHFPIDPQANQAYHALSSWYLRFPSLSRSMKLQWHFFSVTSAPSDETMQLSIIIKPLGKWTCALQRRLLLAAEEARSNQPRKCPFSFKAGVEGPYGDETDFYIRYNTIVLIGGGIGVTPLLAILSDVLHRTRATQMNASQTRSIHVYHCIRKVEELCVLNSVNPNDICPEYEKQGLRICVSVYVTNSSSTNGCKYREIDLKTANYLSAKDDRNETEQNEDENCISAVTIHANRSVNSPVETISTVGPKGKSSWVAITMLSSIAGFYISWGLSNVYIVKNIRNNFPTNYNRAHIVIGCIIFGTFLLGGPVVMLWWLMGKRHSAGSPSPNLRKVNIATASPLETQAQEYHCATETDIDQESSEQQCSPWNGKLHIGDRPVWSDIFDSLEKEYNGQNIGVLVSGSESMQADVASECQKHTKVLGASSLSNVFHYHSVSFEL
;
A
#
# COMPACT_ATOMS: atom_id res chain seq x y z
N MET A 1 -40.45 -44.70 -5.82
CA MET A 1 -39.22 -44.15 -6.45
C MET A 1 -39.51 -43.04 -7.44
N ASP A 2 -40.71 -42.97 -8.03
CA ASP A 2 -41.11 -41.91 -8.98
C ASP A 2 -41.26 -40.49 -8.39
N THR A 3 -41.55 -40.37 -7.09
CA THR A 3 -41.67 -39.06 -6.42
C THR A 3 -40.32 -38.39 -6.16
N ALA A 4 -39.27 -39.17 -5.90
CA ALA A 4 -37.92 -38.64 -5.74
C ALA A 4 -37.34 -38.17 -7.08
N TYR A 5 -37.68 -38.86 -8.17
CA TYR A 5 -37.31 -38.44 -9.53
C TYR A 5 -37.96 -37.09 -9.89
N LYS A 6 -39.21 -36.85 -9.48
CA LYS A 6 -39.91 -35.57 -9.68
C LYS A 6 -39.35 -34.39 -8.87
N ILE A 7 -38.71 -34.63 -7.73
CA ILE A 7 -37.99 -33.57 -6.98
C ILE A 7 -36.76 -33.11 -7.76
N PHE A 8 -36.16 -34.01 -8.55
CA PHE A 8 -35.07 -33.70 -9.48
C PHE A 8 -35.55 -33.35 -10.89
N ASP A 9 -36.83 -33.48 -11.23
CA ASP A 9 -37.36 -32.95 -12.49
C ASP A 9 -37.49 -31.43 -12.36
N TRP A 10 -36.56 -30.76 -13.03
CA TRP A 10 -36.28 -29.33 -13.09
C TRP A 10 -37.42 -28.44 -13.63
N VAL A 11 -38.66 -28.91 -13.65
CA VAL A 11 -39.78 -28.23 -14.31
C VAL A 11 -41.06 -28.41 -13.49
N THR A 12 -41.41 -27.40 -12.70
CA THR A 12 -42.82 -27.21 -12.32
C THR A 12 -43.58 -26.76 -13.56
N GLU A 13 -44.53 -27.58 -14.03
CA GLU A 13 -45.28 -27.41 -15.29
C GLU A 13 -45.97 -26.04 -15.48
N ARG A 14 -46.07 -25.23 -14.41
CA ARG A 14 -46.73 -23.92 -14.43
C ARG A 14 -45.80 -22.72 -14.30
N GLU A 15 -44.66 -22.87 -13.63
CA GLU A 15 -43.74 -21.79 -13.36
C GLU A 15 -42.36 -22.19 -13.85
N ARG A 16 -41.87 -21.40 -14.79
CA ARG A 16 -40.69 -21.61 -15.60
C ARG A 16 -39.37 -21.43 -14.80
N CYS A 17 -39.36 -21.78 -13.52
CA CYS A 17 -38.29 -21.56 -12.54
C CYS A 17 -37.88 -22.88 -11.87
N SER A 18 -36.58 -23.10 -11.65
CA SER A 18 -36.08 -24.30 -10.93
C SER A 18 -36.08 -24.06 -9.42
N LEU A 19 -36.92 -24.80 -8.67
CA LEU A 19 -37.01 -24.69 -7.22
C LEU A 19 -35.73 -25.15 -6.51
N VAL A 20 -35.11 -26.23 -6.97
CA VAL A 20 -33.85 -26.75 -6.39
C VAL A 20 -32.71 -25.75 -6.58
N ALA A 21 -32.58 -25.18 -7.79
CA ALA A 21 -31.59 -24.13 -8.03
C ALA A 21 -31.86 -22.89 -7.18
N GLY A 22 -33.13 -22.51 -7.04
CA GLY A 22 -33.55 -21.43 -6.13
C GLY A 22 -33.19 -21.70 -4.68
N PHE A 23 -33.38 -22.93 -4.21
CA PHE A 23 -33.04 -23.33 -2.84
C PHE A 23 -31.52 -23.30 -2.57
N ILE A 24 -30.71 -23.78 -3.52
CA ILE A 24 -29.24 -23.71 -3.44
C ILE A 24 -28.78 -22.24 -3.43
N ALA A 25 -29.30 -21.43 -4.35
CA ALA A 25 -29.01 -19.99 -4.39
C ALA A 25 -29.40 -19.32 -3.07
N TRP A 26 -30.60 -19.60 -2.55
CA TRP A 26 -31.08 -19.04 -1.29
C TRP A 26 -30.19 -19.41 -0.09
N ILE A 27 -29.83 -20.69 0.07
CA ILE A 27 -28.92 -21.11 1.16
C ILE A 27 -27.56 -20.42 1.04
N SER A 28 -26.98 -20.39 -0.17
CA SER A 28 -25.69 -19.73 -0.40
C SER A 28 -25.76 -18.23 -0.06
N GLY A 29 -26.84 -17.55 -0.46
CA GLY A 29 -27.09 -16.15 -0.14
C GLY A 29 -27.28 -15.91 1.36
N LEU A 30 -27.99 -16.78 2.07
CA LEU A 30 -28.16 -16.70 3.53
C LEU A 30 -26.84 -16.86 4.28
N LEU A 31 -26.01 -17.82 3.87
CA LEU A 31 -24.67 -18.01 4.46
C LEU A 31 -23.79 -16.78 4.23
N MET A 32 -23.79 -16.24 3.01
CA MET A 32 -23.07 -15.00 2.71
C MET A 32 -23.57 -13.80 3.52
N TRP A 33 -24.89 -13.66 3.65
CA TRP A 33 -25.51 -12.57 4.39
C TRP A 33 -25.22 -12.64 5.89
N SER A 34 -25.36 -13.83 6.49
CA SER A 34 -25.09 -14.02 7.93
C SER A 34 -23.63 -13.66 8.29
N THR A 35 -22.69 -14.06 7.46
CA THR A 35 -21.25 -13.81 7.68
C THR A 35 -20.83 -12.38 7.34
N SER A 36 -21.58 -11.66 6.51
CA SER A 36 -21.31 -10.26 6.16
C SER A 36 -21.76 -9.25 7.22
N LEU A 37 -22.60 -9.67 8.19
CA LEU A 37 -23.00 -8.84 9.32
C LEU A 37 -21.77 -8.31 10.08
N SER A 38 -21.86 -7.06 10.52
CA SER A 38 -20.74 -6.33 11.14
C SER A 38 -20.12 -7.07 12.31
N TYR A 39 -20.95 -7.73 13.14
CA TYR A 39 -20.50 -8.54 14.26
C TYR A 39 -19.61 -9.71 13.83
N PHE A 40 -20.05 -10.52 12.86
CA PHE A 40 -19.31 -11.68 12.39
C PHE A 40 -18.08 -11.28 11.58
N ARG A 41 -18.22 -10.34 10.64
CA ARG A 41 -17.12 -9.87 9.78
C ARG A 41 -15.95 -9.30 10.58
N ARG A 42 -16.21 -8.55 11.65
CA ARG A 42 -15.16 -7.93 12.49
C ARG A 42 -14.43 -8.95 13.37
N ARG A 43 -15.12 -9.99 13.85
CA ARG A 43 -14.54 -10.98 14.78
C ARG A 43 -13.94 -12.20 14.07
N TRP A 44 -14.53 -12.60 12.94
CA TRP A 44 -14.19 -13.81 12.17
C TRP A 44 -13.97 -13.49 10.69
N TYR A 45 -13.10 -12.50 10.41
CA TYR A 45 -12.86 -12.01 9.04
C TYR A 45 -12.48 -13.12 8.05
N GLU A 46 -11.66 -14.09 8.46
CA GLU A 46 -11.25 -15.23 7.60
C GLU A 46 -12.43 -16.07 7.14
N MET A 47 -13.35 -16.36 8.07
CA MET A 47 -14.57 -17.13 7.78
C MET A 47 -15.51 -16.34 6.87
N PHE A 48 -15.69 -15.05 7.15
CA PHE A 48 -16.40 -14.13 6.27
C PHE A 48 -15.82 -14.16 4.86
N PHE A 49 -14.51 -13.93 4.71
CA PHE A 49 -13.85 -13.88 3.42
C PHE A 49 -14.02 -15.19 2.65
N GLY A 50 -13.85 -16.35 3.31
CA GLY A 50 -14.04 -17.66 2.70
C GLY A 50 -15.49 -17.91 2.25
N ILE A 51 -16.46 -17.74 3.14
CA ILE A 51 -17.89 -17.99 2.85
C ILE A 51 -18.42 -16.99 1.83
N HIS A 52 -17.91 -15.77 1.78
CA HIS A 52 -18.34 -14.77 0.82
C HIS A 52 -18.08 -15.20 -0.63
N HIS A 53 -17.07 -16.05 -0.90
CA HIS A 53 -16.82 -16.62 -2.23
C HIS A 53 -17.94 -17.53 -2.75
N LEU A 54 -18.90 -17.92 -1.89
CA LEU A 54 -20.14 -18.57 -2.32
C LEU A 54 -20.97 -17.71 -3.29
N TYR A 55 -20.61 -16.43 -3.51
CA TYR A 55 -21.21 -15.61 -4.56
C TYR A 55 -21.14 -16.29 -5.94
N ILE A 56 -20.11 -17.11 -6.21
CA ILE A 56 -19.98 -17.85 -7.48
C ILE A 56 -21.11 -18.88 -7.59
N VAL A 57 -21.35 -19.63 -6.50
CA VAL A 57 -22.44 -20.61 -6.40
C VAL A 57 -23.79 -19.89 -6.51
N PHE A 58 -23.96 -18.80 -5.77
CA PHE A 58 -25.16 -17.97 -5.80
C PHE A 58 -25.50 -17.51 -7.23
N LEU A 59 -24.56 -16.87 -7.94
CA LEU A 59 -24.79 -16.33 -9.28
C LEU A 59 -25.11 -17.43 -10.29
N LEU A 60 -24.41 -18.58 -10.21
CA LEU A 60 -24.63 -19.71 -11.11
C LEU A 60 -26.01 -20.34 -10.92
N PHE A 61 -26.41 -20.62 -9.67
CA PHE A 61 -27.72 -21.24 -9.39
C PHE A 61 -28.89 -20.26 -9.50
N TRP A 62 -28.68 -18.98 -9.20
CA TRP A 62 -29.67 -17.93 -9.45
C TRP A 62 -30.02 -17.83 -10.94
N MET A 63 -29.01 -17.92 -11.82
CA MET A 63 -29.19 -17.90 -13.27
C MET A 63 -30.01 -19.09 -13.78
N TYR A 64 -29.89 -20.26 -13.14
CA TYR A 64 -30.74 -21.42 -13.43
C TYR A 64 -32.15 -21.28 -12.86
N HIS A 65 -32.31 -20.60 -11.72
CA HIS A 65 -33.61 -20.37 -11.09
C HIS A 65 -34.47 -19.37 -11.88
N ALA A 66 -33.91 -18.22 -12.24
CA ALA A 66 -34.62 -17.08 -12.83
C ALA A 66 -34.05 -16.67 -14.19
N PHE A 67 -33.98 -17.61 -15.14
CA PHE A 67 -33.40 -17.35 -16.47
C PHE A 67 -34.05 -16.15 -17.20
N TRP A 68 -35.37 -15.94 -17.04
CA TRP A 68 -36.11 -14.87 -17.71
C TRP A 68 -35.57 -13.47 -17.40
N THR A 69 -34.97 -13.29 -16.23
CA THR A 69 -34.40 -12.00 -15.80
C THR A 69 -32.96 -11.81 -16.23
N ILE A 70 -32.32 -12.82 -16.85
CA ILE A 70 -30.88 -12.78 -17.17
C ILE A 70 -30.48 -11.58 -18.02
N HIS A 71 -31.36 -11.13 -18.93
CA HIS A 71 -31.09 -10.03 -19.86
C HIS A 71 -30.71 -8.72 -19.16
N PHE A 72 -31.24 -8.47 -17.95
CA PHE A 72 -30.90 -7.29 -17.15
C PHE A 72 -29.50 -7.39 -16.51
N PHE A 73 -28.99 -8.61 -16.32
CA PHE A 73 -27.77 -8.89 -15.59
C PHE A 73 -26.61 -9.38 -16.46
N ILE A 74 -26.83 -9.67 -17.75
CA ILE A 74 -25.78 -10.09 -18.69
C ILE A 74 -24.60 -9.09 -18.67
N LEU A 75 -24.87 -7.80 -18.87
CA LEU A 75 -23.82 -6.79 -18.94
C LEU A 75 -23.08 -6.64 -17.60
N PRO A 76 -23.76 -6.49 -16.43
CA PRO A 76 -23.09 -6.51 -15.13
C PRO A 76 -22.24 -7.75 -14.86
N ILE A 77 -22.75 -8.96 -15.16
CA ILE A 77 -22.02 -10.21 -14.96
C ILE A 77 -20.78 -10.25 -15.86
N LEU A 78 -20.93 -9.84 -17.13
CA LEU A 78 -19.82 -9.81 -18.07
C LEU A 78 -18.73 -8.83 -17.62
N LEU A 79 -19.11 -7.61 -17.20
CA LEU A 79 -18.16 -6.64 -16.65
C LEU A 79 -17.47 -7.16 -15.38
N PHE A 80 -18.21 -7.84 -14.51
CA PHE A 80 -17.67 -8.46 -13.30
C PHE A 80 -16.65 -9.57 -13.61
N VAL A 81 -16.95 -10.45 -14.58
CA VAL A 81 -16.02 -11.51 -15.00
C VAL A 81 -14.77 -10.91 -15.65
N ILE A 82 -14.93 -9.89 -16.50
CA ILE A 82 -13.80 -9.19 -17.12
C ILE A 82 -12.93 -8.52 -16.05
N ASP A 83 -13.50 -7.74 -15.13
CA ASP A 83 -12.76 -7.12 -14.02
C ASP A 83 -12.00 -8.18 -13.22
N ARG A 84 -12.64 -9.30 -12.86
CA ARG A 84 -12.00 -10.38 -12.11
C ARG A 84 -10.83 -11.00 -12.88
N LEU A 85 -10.97 -11.23 -14.19
CA LEU A 85 -9.90 -11.77 -15.04
C LEU A 85 -8.74 -10.79 -15.18
N LEU A 86 -9.02 -9.51 -15.38
CA LEU A 86 -8.01 -8.46 -15.42
C LEU A 86 -7.23 -8.43 -14.11
N ARG A 87 -7.91 -8.40 -12.96
CA ARG A 87 -7.25 -8.48 -11.64
C ARG A 87 -6.44 -9.75 -11.47
N MET A 88 -6.92 -10.91 -11.93
CA MET A 88 -6.15 -12.15 -11.89
C MET A 88 -4.88 -12.12 -12.74
N VAL A 89 -4.85 -11.37 -13.85
CA VAL A 89 -3.66 -11.20 -14.67
C VAL A 89 -2.69 -10.21 -14.03
N GLN A 90 -3.21 -9.11 -13.46
CA GLN A 90 -2.42 -8.08 -12.77
C GLN A 90 -1.73 -8.64 -11.51
N SER A 91 -2.48 -9.38 -10.70
CA SER A 91 -2.04 -9.97 -9.42
C SER A 91 -1.05 -11.14 -9.53
N ARG A 92 -0.69 -11.57 -10.76
CA ARG A 92 0.33 -12.62 -11.01
C ARG A 92 1.77 -12.12 -10.89
N ARG A 93 1.97 -10.80 -10.79
CA ARG A 93 3.29 -10.20 -10.66
C ARG A 93 3.87 -10.50 -9.27
N SER A 94 5.05 -11.10 -9.24
CA SER A 94 5.89 -11.19 -8.05
C SER A 94 7.15 -10.39 -8.25
N VAL A 95 7.62 -9.76 -7.18
CA VAL A 95 8.81 -8.91 -7.14
C VAL A 95 9.67 -9.33 -5.95
N ASP A 96 10.98 -9.33 -6.14
CA ASP A 96 11.93 -9.57 -5.05
C ASP A 96 12.01 -8.35 -4.13
N VAL A 97 11.94 -8.57 -2.82
CA VAL A 97 12.19 -7.51 -1.83
C VAL A 97 13.69 -7.26 -1.74
N LEU A 98 14.13 -6.01 -1.94
CA LEU A 98 15.54 -5.61 -1.90
C LEU A 98 16.12 -5.64 -0.49
N SER A 99 15.36 -5.06 0.46
CA SER A 99 15.71 -5.04 1.87
C SER A 99 14.45 -4.97 2.73
N ALA A 100 14.55 -5.55 3.92
CA ALA A 100 13.53 -5.53 4.95
C ALA A 100 14.19 -5.13 6.28
N LYS A 101 13.73 -4.03 6.87
CA LYS A 101 14.24 -3.52 8.14
C LYS A 101 13.12 -3.48 9.17
N VAL A 102 13.36 -4.02 10.36
CA VAL A 102 12.46 -3.85 11.50
C VAL A 102 12.95 -2.65 12.31
N LEU A 103 12.10 -1.64 12.47
CA LEU A 103 12.36 -0.42 13.23
C LEU A 103 12.13 -0.66 14.73
N LYS A 104 12.64 0.24 15.59
CA LYS A 104 12.50 0.14 17.06
C LYS A 104 11.03 0.09 17.52
N SER A 105 10.14 0.76 16.80
CA SER A 105 8.69 0.69 17.04
C SER A 105 8.05 -0.67 16.73
N GLY A 106 8.82 -1.61 16.17
CA GLY A 106 8.34 -2.84 15.58
C GLY A 106 7.77 -2.68 14.16
N ALA A 107 7.67 -1.45 13.63
CA ALA A 107 7.26 -1.24 12.24
C ALA A 107 8.29 -1.84 11.27
N ILE A 108 7.81 -2.32 10.12
CA ILE A 108 8.62 -2.99 9.11
C ILE A 108 8.76 -2.05 7.92
N GLN A 109 9.98 -1.72 7.53
CA GLN A 109 10.30 -0.99 6.32
C GLN A 109 10.76 -1.96 5.24
N LEU A 110 10.09 -1.94 4.08
CA LEU A 110 10.37 -2.80 2.94
C LEU A 110 10.75 -1.95 1.74
N HIS A 111 11.79 -2.36 1.01
CA HIS A 111 12.22 -1.74 -0.23
C HIS A 111 12.02 -2.68 -1.42
N PHE A 112 11.41 -2.16 -2.49
CA PHE A 112 11.16 -2.89 -3.74
C PHE A 112 11.81 -2.17 -4.92
N PRO A 113 12.28 -2.88 -5.96
CA PRO A 113 12.78 -2.24 -7.17
C PRO A 113 11.62 -1.80 -8.07
N ILE A 114 11.64 -0.56 -8.56
CA ILE A 114 10.65 -0.04 -9.53
C ILE A 114 11.27 0.11 -10.93
N ASP A 115 10.50 -0.24 -11.96
CA ASP A 115 10.91 -0.05 -13.36
C ASP A 115 10.77 1.43 -13.76
N PRO A 116 11.66 2.02 -14.56
CA PRO A 116 11.55 3.44 -14.95
C PRO A 116 10.23 3.80 -15.63
N GLN A 117 9.63 2.90 -16.42
CA GLN A 117 8.31 3.13 -17.03
C GLN A 117 7.18 3.10 -15.99
N ALA A 118 7.31 2.26 -14.96
CA ALA A 118 6.36 2.23 -13.86
C ALA A 118 6.47 3.48 -12.97
N ASN A 119 7.70 3.98 -12.79
CA ASN A 119 7.97 5.19 -12.03
C ASN A 119 7.32 6.44 -12.65
N GLN A 120 7.11 6.47 -13.97
CA GLN A 120 6.40 7.57 -14.63
C GLN A 120 4.91 7.68 -14.25
N ALA A 121 4.28 6.58 -13.85
CA ALA A 121 2.89 6.54 -13.40
C ALA A 121 2.76 6.58 -11.87
N TYR A 122 3.88 6.71 -11.16
CA TYR A 122 3.97 6.74 -9.71
C TYR A 122 3.90 8.20 -9.22
N HIS A 123 3.08 8.44 -8.20
CA HIS A 123 2.88 9.73 -7.55
C HIS A 123 3.17 9.59 -6.06
N ALA A 124 3.50 10.69 -5.36
CA ALA A 124 3.86 10.63 -3.94
C ALA A 124 2.73 10.06 -3.05
N LEU A 125 1.47 10.33 -3.39
CA LEU A 125 0.30 9.81 -2.67
C LEU A 125 -0.16 8.42 -3.16
N SER A 126 0.65 7.76 -4.00
CA SER A 126 0.31 6.44 -4.48
C SER A 126 0.44 5.37 -3.38
N SER A 127 -0.26 4.27 -3.58
CA SER A 127 -0.37 3.13 -2.69
C SER A 127 -0.35 1.83 -3.47
N TRP A 128 0.00 0.75 -2.80
CA TRP A 128 0.22 -0.54 -3.41
C TRP A 128 -0.44 -1.64 -2.59
N TYR A 129 -1.00 -2.63 -3.27
CA TYR A 129 -1.38 -3.87 -2.62
C TYR A 129 -0.19 -4.83 -2.59
N LEU A 130 0.03 -5.40 -1.41
CA LEU A 130 1.06 -6.40 -1.16
C LEU A 130 0.44 -7.72 -0.77
N ARG A 131 1.06 -8.81 -1.22
CA ARG A 131 0.74 -10.17 -0.83
C ARG A 131 2.03 -10.95 -0.61
N PHE A 132 2.14 -11.64 0.51
CA PHE A 132 3.29 -12.52 0.79
C PHE A 132 2.85 -13.99 0.85
N PRO A 133 3.00 -14.74 -0.26
CA PRO A 133 2.59 -16.15 -0.30
C PRO A 133 3.33 -17.05 0.70
N SER A 134 4.51 -16.63 1.17
CA SER A 134 5.39 -17.39 2.07
C SER A 134 4.99 -17.30 3.55
N LEU A 135 4.06 -16.43 3.96
CA LEU A 135 3.76 -16.21 5.38
C LEU A 135 3.01 -17.39 6.04
N SER A 136 1.84 -17.76 5.50
CA SER A 136 0.98 -18.81 6.05
C SER A 136 -0.09 -19.28 5.05
N ARG A 137 -0.51 -20.55 5.15
CA ARG A 137 -1.52 -21.19 4.28
C ARG A 137 -2.86 -20.43 4.24
N SER A 138 -3.33 -19.90 5.37
CA SER A 138 -4.60 -19.13 5.45
C SER A 138 -4.49 -17.73 4.85
N MET A 139 -3.28 -17.18 4.74
CA MET A 139 -3.04 -15.77 4.34
C MET A 139 -2.46 -15.66 2.92
N LYS A 140 -2.26 -16.78 2.22
CA LYS A 140 -1.66 -16.85 0.88
C LYS A 140 -2.35 -16.00 -0.18
N LEU A 141 -3.65 -15.77 -0.02
CA LEU A 141 -4.52 -15.09 -0.98
C LEU A 141 -4.88 -13.65 -0.56
N GLN A 142 -4.43 -13.20 0.61
CA GLN A 142 -4.80 -11.89 1.13
C GLN A 142 -3.89 -10.81 0.55
N TRP A 143 -4.51 -9.81 -0.07
CA TRP A 143 -3.88 -8.59 -0.53
C TRP A 143 -4.15 -7.48 0.48
N HIS A 144 -3.10 -6.76 0.88
CA HIS A 144 -3.18 -5.68 1.84
C HIS A 144 -2.70 -4.38 1.23
N PHE A 145 -3.47 -3.32 1.44
CA PHE A 145 -3.21 -2.00 0.88
C PHE A 145 -2.28 -1.19 1.80
N PHE A 146 -1.23 -0.62 1.23
CA PHE A 146 -0.27 0.22 1.97
C PHE A 146 0.12 1.45 1.16
N SER A 147 0.20 2.59 1.86
CA SER A 147 0.80 3.80 1.35
C SER A 147 2.32 3.67 1.25
N VAL A 148 2.87 4.37 0.28
CA VAL A 148 4.31 4.49 0.07
C VAL A 148 4.90 5.56 0.97
N THR A 149 6.20 5.50 1.18
CA THR A 149 6.98 6.54 1.87
C THR A 149 8.05 7.16 0.97
N SER A 150 8.34 6.56 -0.18
CA SER A 150 9.31 7.08 -1.15
C SER A 150 8.65 8.07 -2.12
N ALA A 151 9.46 8.86 -2.82
CA ALA A 151 8.98 9.78 -3.85
C ALA A 151 9.18 9.23 -5.26
N PRO A 152 8.34 9.62 -6.25
CA PRO A 152 8.60 9.31 -7.65
C PRO A 152 9.83 10.02 -8.20
N SER A 153 10.16 11.17 -7.63
CA SER A 153 11.37 11.95 -7.94
C SER A 153 12.66 11.33 -7.38
N ASP A 154 12.57 10.19 -6.69
CA ASP A 154 13.74 9.49 -6.15
C ASP A 154 14.53 8.79 -7.28
N GLU A 155 15.80 9.18 -7.43
CA GLU A 155 16.73 8.62 -8.42
C GLU A 155 17.12 7.16 -8.11
N THR A 156 16.90 6.67 -6.89
CA THR A 156 17.29 5.32 -6.49
C THR A 156 16.45 4.23 -7.17
N MET A 157 15.29 4.58 -7.76
CA MET A 157 14.33 3.63 -8.34
C MET A 157 13.92 2.54 -7.33
N GLN A 158 13.71 2.95 -6.08
CA GLN A 158 13.24 2.08 -5.01
C GLN A 158 11.92 2.58 -4.43
N LEU A 159 10.97 1.66 -4.30
CA LEU A 159 9.73 1.87 -3.60
C LEU A 159 9.91 1.50 -2.12
N SER A 160 9.70 2.43 -1.20
CA SER A 160 9.72 2.18 0.24
C SER A 160 8.30 2.13 0.80
N ILE A 161 8.00 1.10 1.58
CA ILE A 161 6.71 0.91 2.27
C ILE A 161 6.98 0.60 3.74
N ILE A 162 6.31 1.32 4.65
CA ILE A 162 6.39 1.09 6.09
C ILE A 162 5.08 0.49 6.61
N ILE A 163 5.18 -0.66 7.27
CA ILE A 163 4.04 -1.45 7.74
C ILE A 163 4.09 -1.57 9.26
N LYS A 164 3.05 -1.08 9.95
CA LYS A 164 2.91 -1.24 11.40
C LYS A 164 2.21 -2.57 11.75
N PRO A 165 2.72 -3.35 12.74
CA PRO A 165 2.12 -4.62 13.15
C PRO A 165 0.86 -4.39 14.01
N LEU A 166 -0.28 -4.12 13.36
CA LEU A 166 -1.57 -3.87 14.02
C LEU A 166 -2.56 -5.04 13.94
N GLY A 167 -2.37 -5.99 13.03
CA GLY A 167 -3.32 -7.06 12.76
C GLY A 167 -2.63 -8.41 12.58
N LYS A 168 -3.43 -9.49 12.53
CA LYS A 168 -2.89 -10.87 12.43
C LYS A 168 -1.90 -11.06 11.29
N TRP A 169 -2.19 -10.49 10.12
CA TRP A 169 -1.32 -10.58 8.95
C TRP A 169 -0.03 -9.78 9.13
N THR A 170 -0.11 -8.52 9.58
CA THR A 170 1.07 -7.65 9.72
C THR A 170 1.98 -8.11 10.86
N CYS A 171 1.41 -8.62 11.96
CA CYS A 171 2.18 -9.26 13.03
C CYS A 171 2.84 -10.57 12.58
N ALA A 172 2.18 -11.37 11.74
CA ALA A 172 2.78 -12.57 11.18
C ALA A 172 3.95 -12.25 10.24
N LEU A 173 3.83 -11.20 9.43
CA LEU A 173 4.92 -10.67 8.62
C LEU A 173 6.12 -10.25 9.47
N GLN A 174 5.88 -9.46 10.52
CA GLN A 174 6.91 -9.01 11.45
C GLN A 174 7.64 -10.19 12.10
N ARG A 175 6.89 -11.16 12.65
CA ARG A 175 7.46 -12.33 13.33
C ARG A 175 8.32 -13.16 12.38
N ARG A 176 7.88 -13.36 11.13
CA ARG A 176 8.66 -14.08 10.13
C ARG A 176 9.98 -13.40 9.80
N LEU A 177 9.98 -12.07 9.70
CA LEU A 177 11.21 -11.31 9.47
C LEU A 177 12.15 -11.38 10.68
N LEU A 178 11.63 -11.28 11.90
CA LEU A 178 12.44 -11.40 13.13
C LEU A 178 13.08 -12.79 13.25
N LEU A 179 12.31 -13.86 13.04
CA LEU A 179 12.84 -15.23 13.06
C LEU A 179 13.90 -15.43 11.98
N ALA A 180 13.66 -14.91 10.77
CA ALA A 180 14.63 -15.04 9.69
C ALA A 180 15.91 -14.23 9.93
N ALA A 181 15.82 -13.12 10.65
CA ALA A 181 16.98 -12.37 11.09
C ALA A 181 17.79 -13.09 12.17
N GLU A 182 17.11 -13.78 13.09
CA GLU A 182 17.74 -14.57 14.15
C GLU A 182 18.47 -15.80 13.58
N GLU A 183 17.83 -16.52 12.66
CA GLU A 183 18.45 -17.64 11.91
C GLU A 183 19.70 -17.18 11.15
N ALA A 184 19.71 -15.96 10.59
CA ALA A 184 20.87 -15.39 9.92
C ALA A 184 22.05 -15.08 10.86
N ARG A 185 21.81 -14.96 12.18
CA ARG A 185 22.87 -14.70 13.17
C ARG A 185 23.56 -15.97 13.66
N SER A 186 22.98 -17.16 13.48
CA SER A 186 23.46 -18.40 14.14
C SER A 186 24.36 -19.31 13.29
N ASN A 187 24.56 -19.05 11.99
CA ASN A 187 25.39 -19.89 11.09
C ASN A 187 26.25 -19.02 10.14
N GLN A 188 27.51 -19.42 9.92
CA GLN A 188 28.56 -18.79 9.09
C GLN A 188 28.13 -18.25 7.69
N PRO A 189 29.06 -17.63 6.93
CA PRO A 189 29.14 -16.18 6.65
C PRO A 189 27.95 -15.60 5.87
N ARG A 190 27.55 -14.37 6.26
CA ARG A 190 26.62 -13.38 5.65
C ARG A 190 26.02 -13.73 4.27
N LYS A 191 25.21 -14.79 4.19
CA LYS A 191 24.37 -15.13 3.03
C LYS A 191 22.92 -15.22 3.49
N CYS A 192 22.11 -14.25 3.08
CA CYS A 192 20.71 -14.16 3.48
C CYS A 192 19.90 -15.36 2.95
N PRO A 193 19.15 -16.08 3.80
CA PRO A 193 18.65 -17.42 3.47
C PRO A 193 17.37 -17.48 2.61
N PHE A 194 16.78 -16.36 2.17
CA PHE A 194 15.49 -16.40 1.46
C PHE A 194 15.35 -15.35 0.34
N SER A 195 14.76 -15.79 -0.79
CA SER A 195 14.15 -14.91 -1.80
C SER A 195 12.75 -14.54 -1.29
N PHE A 196 12.64 -13.39 -0.62
CA PHE A 196 11.34 -12.87 -0.21
C PHE A 196 10.62 -12.31 -1.43
N LYS A 197 9.82 -13.15 -2.11
CA LYS A 197 8.97 -12.70 -3.20
C LYS A 197 7.65 -12.17 -2.66
N ALA A 198 7.34 -10.92 -2.99
CA ALA A 198 6.06 -10.29 -2.75
C ALA A 198 5.24 -10.28 -4.04
N GLY A 199 3.95 -10.61 -3.96
CA GLY A 199 2.99 -10.14 -4.95
C GLY A 199 2.77 -8.64 -4.76
N VAL A 200 2.89 -7.86 -5.82
CA VAL A 200 2.78 -6.39 -5.79
C VAL A 200 1.81 -5.93 -6.87
N GLU A 201 0.86 -5.06 -6.51
CA GLU A 201 -0.16 -4.53 -7.42
C GLU A 201 -0.37 -3.03 -7.18
N GLY A 202 -0.29 -2.21 -8.24
CA GLY A 202 -0.36 -0.75 -8.18
C GLY A 202 0.29 -0.07 -9.39
N PRO A 203 0.51 1.25 -9.36
CA PRO A 203 0.16 2.18 -8.27
C PRO A 203 -1.34 2.55 -8.25
N TYR A 204 -1.90 2.68 -7.05
CA TYR A 204 -3.24 3.18 -6.76
C TYR A 204 -3.16 4.53 -6.07
N GLY A 205 -4.18 5.38 -6.16
CA GLY A 205 -4.19 6.71 -5.53
C GLY A 205 -4.34 7.85 -6.54
N ASP A 206 -4.17 9.08 -6.05
CA ASP A 206 -4.35 10.31 -6.83
C ASP A 206 -3.47 10.30 -8.10
N GLU A 207 -4.02 10.87 -9.17
CA GLU A 207 -3.35 11.04 -10.47
C GLU A 207 -2.60 12.36 -10.57
N THR A 208 -2.72 13.22 -9.55
CA THR A 208 -2.17 14.57 -9.58
C THR A 208 -1.35 14.87 -8.33
N ASP A 209 -0.22 15.53 -8.54
CA ASP A 209 0.61 16.07 -7.46
C ASP A 209 0.04 17.43 -7.01
N PHE A 210 -1.23 17.45 -6.58
CA PHE A 210 -1.97 18.67 -6.30
C PHE A 210 -1.33 19.53 -5.20
N TYR A 211 -0.53 18.92 -4.32
CA TYR A 211 0.15 19.59 -3.21
C TYR A 211 1.21 20.60 -3.70
N ILE A 212 1.74 20.45 -4.92
CA ILE A 212 2.77 21.33 -5.49
C ILE A 212 2.26 22.76 -5.72
N ARG A 213 0.95 22.96 -5.84
CA ARG A 213 0.34 24.30 -6.06
C ARG A 213 0.40 25.22 -4.84
N TYR A 214 0.78 24.70 -3.68
CA TYR A 214 0.79 25.45 -2.43
C TYR A 214 2.21 25.92 -2.10
N ASN A 215 2.36 27.21 -1.80
CA ASN A 215 3.60 27.76 -1.27
C ASN A 215 3.89 27.25 0.16
N THR A 216 2.82 27.08 0.94
CA THR A 216 2.87 26.61 2.32
C THR A 216 2.01 25.37 2.46
N ILE A 217 2.60 24.28 2.95
CA ILE A 217 1.93 23.00 3.16
C ILE A 217 1.97 22.63 4.65
N VAL A 218 0.84 22.22 5.19
CA VAL A 218 0.69 21.71 6.55
C VAL A 218 0.33 20.23 6.46
N LEU A 219 1.22 19.36 6.94
CA LEU A 219 1.11 17.91 6.92
C LEU A 219 0.78 17.41 8.34
N ILE A 220 -0.42 16.88 8.56
CA ILE A 220 -0.88 16.41 9.88
C ILE A 220 -1.07 14.89 9.85
N GLY A 221 -0.18 14.16 10.53
CA GLY A 221 -0.14 12.70 10.52
C GLY A 221 -0.39 12.07 11.89
N GLY A 222 -1.37 11.17 12.00
CA GLY A 222 -1.66 10.39 13.20
C GLY A 222 -1.15 8.95 13.08
N GLY A 223 -0.22 8.55 13.96
CA GLY A 223 0.39 7.22 13.94
C GLY A 223 0.98 6.86 12.57
N ILE A 224 0.64 5.69 12.02
CA ILE A 224 1.17 5.28 10.70
C ILE A 224 0.67 6.16 9.53
N GLY A 225 -0.36 6.99 9.74
CA GLY A 225 -0.85 7.96 8.75
C GLY A 225 0.18 9.01 8.33
N VAL A 226 1.33 9.11 9.02
CA VAL A 226 2.44 9.97 8.57
C VAL A 226 3.10 9.47 7.27
N THR A 227 2.96 8.16 6.94
CA THR A 227 3.62 7.54 5.77
C THR A 227 3.33 8.22 4.41
N PRO A 228 2.06 8.47 3.99
CA PRO A 228 1.81 9.20 2.75
C PRO A 228 2.33 10.65 2.79
N LEU A 229 2.38 11.26 3.97
CA LEU A 229 2.89 12.63 4.14
C LEU A 229 4.41 12.67 3.99
N LEU A 230 5.11 11.61 4.42
CA LEU A 230 6.55 11.44 4.19
C LEU A 230 6.88 11.29 2.70
N ALA A 231 6.02 10.63 1.92
CA ALA A 231 6.20 10.55 0.48
C ALA A 231 6.09 11.92 -0.19
N ILE A 232 5.13 12.76 0.22
CA ILE A 232 5.03 14.16 -0.24
C ILE A 232 6.29 14.94 0.15
N LEU A 233 6.73 14.81 1.39
CA LEU A 233 7.90 15.52 1.90
C LEU A 233 9.17 15.12 1.14
N SER A 234 9.37 13.82 0.91
CA SER A 234 10.45 13.29 0.09
C SER A 234 10.38 13.84 -1.33
N ASP A 235 9.18 13.90 -1.93
CA ASP A 235 9.02 14.40 -3.30
C ASP A 235 9.35 15.89 -3.42
N VAL A 236 8.90 16.71 -2.47
CA VAL A 236 9.25 18.14 -2.43
C VAL A 236 10.76 18.32 -2.25
N LEU A 237 11.41 17.54 -1.39
CA LEU A 237 12.86 17.60 -1.18
C LEU A 237 13.65 17.23 -2.45
N HIS A 238 13.27 16.14 -3.13
CA HIS A 238 13.89 15.74 -4.38
C HIS A 238 13.69 16.79 -5.49
N ARG A 239 12.49 17.36 -5.59
CA ARG A 239 12.23 18.46 -6.53
C ARG A 239 13.08 19.67 -6.19
N THR A 240 13.15 20.10 -4.94
CA THR A 240 13.98 21.24 -4.52
C THR A 240 15.44 21.02 -4.90
N ARG A 241 15.99 19.82 -4.64
CA ARG A 241 17.36 19.45 -5.05
C ARG A 241 17.58 19.51 -6.57
N ALA A 242 16.64 18.97 -7.35
CA ALA A 242 16.72 18.97 -8.82
C ALA A 242 16.56 20.38 -9.42
N THR A 243 15.86 21.27 -8.71
CA THR A 243 15.31 22.52 -9.22
C THR A 243 16.12 23.72 -8.75
N GLN A 244 17.39 23.80 -9.15
CA GLN A 244 18.09 25.11 -9.16
C GLN A 244 17.37 26.17 -10.04
N MET A 245 16.28 25.84 -10.76
CA MET A 245 15.33 26.79 -11.39
C MET A 245 13.84 26.35 -11.38
N ASN A 246 12.99 27.04 -10.60
CA ASN A 246 11.54 27.35 -10.85
C ASN A 246 10.38 26.32 -10.86
N ALA A 247 10.50 25.06 -10.42
CA ALA A 247 9.39 24.08 -10.48
C ALA A 247 8.56 23.88 -9.18
N SER A 248 9.14 23.97 -7.98
CA SER A 248 8.36 23.84 -6.73
C SER A 248 7.99 25.22 -6.19
N GLN A 249 6.69 25.51 -6.09
CA GLN A 249 6.22 26.71 -5.40
C GLN A 249 6.35 26.58 -3.89
N THR A 250 6.47 25.37 -3.34
CA THR A 250 6.48 25.13 -1.90
C THR A 250 7.77 25.64 -1.26
N ARG A 251 7.66 26.64 -0.39
CA ARG A 251 8.77 27.22 0.40
C ARG A 251 8.69 26.88 1.88
N SER A 252 7.52 26.52 2.40
CA SER A 252 7.32 26.23 3.82
C SER A 252 6.51 24.94 4.02
N ILE A 253 7.02 24.04 4.85
CA ILE A 253 6.35 22.80 5.24
C ILE A 253 6.29 22.71 6.75
N HIS A 254 5.08 22.54 7.29
CA HIS A 254 4.85 22.27 8.71
C HIS A 254 4.37 20.84 8.87
N VAL A 255 5.08 20.03 9.66
CA VAL A 255 4.74 18.63 9.92
C VAL A 255 4.28 18.49 11.35
N TYR A 256 3.04 18.10 11.57
CA TYR A 256 2.47 17.80 12.88
C TYR A 256 2.25 16.29 12.98
N HIS A 257 3.05 15.60 13.79
CA HIS A 257 2.96 14.15 13.93
C HIS A 257 2.47 13.74 15.32
N CYS A 258 1.28 13.14 15.39
CA CYS A 258 0.70 12.64 16.64
C CYS A 258 0.98 11.15 16.80
N ILE A 259 1.73 10.77 17.84
CA ILE A 259 2.07 9.38 18.18
C ILE A 259 1.61 9.03 19.60
N ARG A 260 1.53 7.73 19.89
CA ARG A 260 1.22 7.25 21.25
C ARG A 260 2.47 7.00 22.07
N LYS A 261 3.56 6.54 21.47
CA LYS A 261 4.80 6.23 22.16
C LYS A 261 5.98 6.88 21.47
N VAL A 262 7.05 7.18 22.21
CA VAL A 262 8.25 7.85 21.68
C VAL A 262 8.97 6.96 20.66
N GLU A 263 8.97 5.64 20.88
CA GLU A 263 9.61 4.68 19.97
C GLU A 263 9.02 4.73 18.55
N GLU A 264 7.79 5.22 18.36
CA GLU A 264 7.16 5.41 17.05
C GLU A 264 7.80 6.54 16.23
N LEU A 265 8.60 7.42 16.86
CA LEU A 265 9.35 8.49 16.19
C LEU A 265 10.30 7.95 15.11
N CYS A 266 10.75 6.69 15.23
CA CYS A 266 11.58 6.07 14.20
C CYS A 266 10.92 5.99 12.81
N VAL A 267 9.59 6.03 12.73
CA VAL A 267 8.87 6.07 11.43
C VAL A 267 9.07 7.43 10.76
N LEU A 268 9.02 8.52 11.51
CA LEU A 268 9.31 9.86 10.98
C LEU A 268 10.79 10.00 10.61
N ASN A 269 11.68 9.41 11.41
CA ASN A 269 13.13 9.42 11.17
C ASN A 269 13.58 8.47 10.05
N SER A 270 12.66 7.71 9.44
CA SER A 270 13.00 6.88 8.27
C SER A 270 13.35 7.72 7.04
N VAL A 271 12.91 8.99 7.02
CA VAL A 271 13.28 9.98 6.02
C VAL A 271 14.17 11.00 6.71
N ASN A 272 15.36 11.21 6.14
CA ASN A 272 16.28 12.25 6.58
C ASN A 272 16.34 13.34 5.51
N PRO A 273 15.91 14.57 5.81
CA PRO A 273 15.90 15.64 4.82
C PRO A 273 17.30 15.99 4.31
N ASN A 274 18.33 15.87 5.15
CA ASN A 274 19.71 16.20 4.78
C ASN A 274 20.33 15.17 3.84
N ASP A 275 19.90 13.90 3.90
CA ASP A 275 20.37 12.86 2.99
C ASP A 275 19.78 13.06 1.58
N ILE A 276 18.54 13.55 1.50
CA ILE A 276 17.84 13.79 0.24
C ILE A 276 18.30 15.11 -0.40
N CYS A 277 18.22 16.22 0.35
CA CYS A 277 18.56 17.57 -0.12
C CYS A 277 19.47 18.25 0.92
N PRO A 278 20.80 18.10 0.81
CA PRO A 278 21.73 18.79 1.68
C PRO A 278 21.52 20.31 1.60
N GLU A 279 21.53 20.98 2.74
CA GLU A 279 21.36 22.44 2.85
C GLU A 279 20.07 22.98 2.21
N TYR A 280 18.98 22.21 2.26
CA TYR A 280 17.66 22.62 1.75
C TYR A 280 17.20 24.01 2.27
N GLU A 281 17.61 24.40 3.48
CA GLU A 281 17.34 25.72 4.06
C GLU A 281 17.95 26.86 3.22
N LYS A 282 19.17 26.68 2.69
CA LYS A 282 19.82 27.68 1.81
C LYS A 282 19.12 27.82 0.46
N GLN A 283 18.40 26.78 0.04
CA GLN A 283 17.59 26.77 -1.18
C GLN A 283 16.21 27.43 -0.96
N GLY A 284 15.96 27.94 0.25
CA GLY A 284 14.74 28.65 0.61
C GLY A 284 13.57 27.72 0.93
N LEU A 285 13.83 26.47 1.29
CA LEU A 285 12.83 25.54 1.83
C LEU A 285 12.93 25.50 3.35
N ARG A 286 11.84 25.84 4.04
CA ARG A 286 11.74 25.75 5.51
C ARG A 286 10.89 24.55 5.89
N ILE A 287 11.41 23.68 6.75
CA ILE A 287 10.67 22.53 7.29
C ILE A 287 10.62 22.67 8.82
N CYS A 288 9.42 22.73 9.37
CA CYS A 288 9.18 22.78 10.82
C CYS A 288 8.44 21.52 11.25
N VAL A 289 9.01 20.76 12.19
CA VAL A 289 8.42 19.50 12.67
C VAL A 289 7.97 19.65 14.12
N SER A 290 6.73 19.29 14.41
CA SER A 290 6.18 19.24 15.77
C SER A 290 5.59 17.86 16.02
N VAL A 291 6.17 17.12 16.96
CA VAL A 291 5.72 15.77 17.31
C VAL A 291 5.00 15.80 18.65
N TYR A 292 3.81 15.21 18.73
CA TYR A 292 3.00 15.12 19.94
C TYR A 292 2.88 13.67 20.39
N VAL A 293 3.41 13.36 21.57
CA VAL A 293 3.30 12.05 22.22
C VAL A 293 2.12 12.07 23.18
N THR A 294 1.02 11.45 22.77
CA THR A 294 -0.30 11.62 23.40
C THR A 294 -0.59 10.70 24.58
N ASN A 295 0.28 9.72 24.86
CA ASN A 295 0.08 8.79 25.98
C ASN A 295 0.76 9.31 27.25
N SER A 296 -0.01 9.38 28.34
CA SER A 296 0.44 9.81 29.65
C SER A 296 1.24 8.73 30.41
N SER A 297 1.25 7.45 29.99
CA SER A 297 2.11 6.48 30.68
C SER A 297 3.59 6.68 30.35
N SER A 298 3.89 7.27 29.19
CA SER A 298 5.24 7.66 28.77
C SER A 298 5.76 8.91 29.51
N THR A 299 4.95 9.53 30.37
CA THR A 299 5.33 10.71 31.17
C THR A 299 5.86 10.34 32.55
N ASN A 300 5.88 9.05 32.93
CA ASN A 300 6.41 8.60 34.22
C ASN A 300 7.95 8.66 34.19
N GLY A 301 8.52 9.86 34.33
CA GLY A 301 9.98 10.10 34.38
C GLY A 301 10.40 11.41 33.71
N CYS A 302 9.71 11.83 32.65
CA CYS A 302 10.12 12.99 31.85
C CYS A 302 9.69 14.33 32.48
N LYS A 303 10.66 15.08 33.04
CA LYS A 303 10.41 16.41 33.65
C LYS A 303 10.07 17.52 32.65
N TYR A 304 10.27 17.29 31.35
CA TYR A 304 10.13 18.30 30.30
C TYR A 304 8.95 17.99 29.39
N ARG A 305 8.02 18.95 29.26
CA ARG A 305 6.84 18.82 28.38
C ARG A 305 7.13 19.17 26.93
N GLU A 306 8.16 19.99 26.68
CA GLU A 306 8.61 20.40 25.36
C GLU A 306 10.14 20.27 25.26
N ILE A 307 10.63 19.57 24.23
CA ILE A 307 12.05 19.26 24.03
C ILE A 307 12.38 19.48 22.55
N ASP A 308 13.60 19.93 22.23
CA ASP A 308 14.08 19.93 20.84
C ASP A 308 14.22 18.48 20.32
N LEU A 309 13.69 18.20 19.13
CA LEU A 309 13.74 16.89 18.49
C LEU A 309 15.17 16.36 18.36
N LYS A 310 16.14 17.25 18.11
CA LYS A 310 17.56 16.88 18.07
C LYS A 310 18.07 16.32 19.39
N THR A 311 17.51 16.75 20.51
CA THR A 311 17.92 16.33 21.87
C THR A 311 17.08 15.17 22.40
N ALA A 312 15.90 14.92 21.82
CA ALA A 312 14.92 13.95 22.33
C ALA A 312 15.45 12.50 22.47
N ASN A 313 16.34 12.04 21.59
CA ASN A 313 16.87 10.68 21.65
C ASN A 313 17.85 10.44 22.83
N TYR A 314 18.41 11.50 23.42
CA TYR A 314 19.28 11.40 24.59
C TYR A 314 18.53 11.17 25.90
N LEU A 315 17.25 11.56 25.98
CA LEU A 315 16.48 11.47 27.23
C LEU A 315 15.83 10.10 27.43
N SER A 316 15.37 9.45 26.36
CA SER A 316 14.87 8.06 26.41
C SER A 316 15.91 7.11 27.01
N ALA A 317 17.20 7.30 26.70
CA ALA A 317 18.28 6.43 27.17
C ALA A 317 18.84 6.77 28.57
N LYS A 318 18.31 7.83 29.21
CA LYS A 318 18.72 8.21 30.56
C LYS A 318 17.73 7.72 31.61
N ASP A 319 16.44 7.65 31.27
CA ASP A 319 15.43 7.00 32.12
C ASP A 319 15.62 5.47 32.12
N ASP A 320 15.96 4.85 30.98
CA ASP A 320 16.30 3.41 30.92
C ASP A 320 17.48 3.01 31.84
N ARG A 321 18.41 3.94 32.11
CA ARG A 321 19.57 3.72 32.99
C ARG A 321 19.27 3.85 34.48
N ASN A 322 18.17 4.48 34.85
CA ASN A 322 17.74 4.59 36.24
C ASN A 322 16.73 3.49 36.63
N GLU A 323 16.09 2.83 35.66
CA GLU A 323 15.18 1.69 35.91
C GLU A 323 15.88 0.32 35.81
N THR A 324 17.13 0.25 35.33
CA THR A 324 17.86 -1.02 35.12
C THR A 324 18.35 -1.73 36.38
N GLU A 325 18.03 -1.25 37.58
CA GLU A 325 18.25 -2.04 38.81
C GLU A 325 17.04 -2.89 39.22
N GLN A 326 15.86 -2.74 38.61
CA GLN A 326 14.68 -3.56 38.95
C GLN A 326 13.73 -3.75 37.75
N ASN A 327 14.10 -4.58 36.77
CA ASN A 327 13.22 -5.44 35.95
C ASN A 327 13.96 -5.92 34.69
N GLU A 328 14.65 -7.04 34.78
CA GLU A 328 15.00 -7.85 33.61
C GLU A 328 13.71 -8.51 33.11
N ASP A 329 13.06 -7.97 32.06
CA ASP A 329 12.17 -8.71 31.13
C ASP A 329 11.42 -7.82 30.08
N GLU A 330 11.91 -6.63 29.71
CA GLU A 330 11.45 -5.95 28.47
C GLU A 330 12.49 -6.05 27.35
N ASN A 331 12.24 -6.99 26.43
CA ASN A 331 13.09 -7.29 25.29
C ASN A 331 13.06 -6.13 24.28
N CYS A 332 13.97 -5.16 24.45
CA CYS A 332 14.08 -3.99 23.57
C CYS A 332 14.49 -4.45 22.15
N ILE A 333 13.55 -4.39 21.19
CA ILE A 333 13.82 -4.80 19.80
C ILE A 333 14.81 -3.81 19.18
N SER A 334 16.08 -4.22 19.11
CA SER A 334 17.10 -3.52 18.34
C SER A 334 16.73 -3.55 16.86
N ALA A 335 16.96 -2.46 16.13
CA ALA A 335 16.63 -2.41 14.70
C ALA A 335 17.41 -3.49 13.94
N VAL A 336 16.71 -4.33 13.16
CA VAL A 336 17.34 -5.41 12.40
C VAL A 336 17.11 -5.21 10.91
N THR A 337 18.19 -5.12 10.13
CA THR A 337 18.13 -4.97 8.68
C THR A 337 18.55 -6.27 8.00
N ILE A 338 17.72 -6.73 7.07
CA ILE A 338 17.98 -7.89 6.22
C ILE A 338 18.03 -7.42 4.78
N HIS A 339 19.14 -7.65 4.09
CA HIS A 339 19.29 -7.39 2.66
C HIS A 339 19.06 -8.69 1.86
N ALA A 340 18.53 -8.62 0.64
CA ALA A 340 18.48 -9.79 -0.22
C ALA A 340 19.89 -10.21 -0.65
N ASN A 341 20.23 -11.50 -0.51
CA ASN A 341 21.48 -12.06 -1.02
C ASN A 341 21.30 -12.46 -2.48
N ARG A 342 22.15 -11.95 -3.37
CA ARG A 342 21.94 -12.06 -4.81
C ARG A 342 23.21 -12.50 -5.54
N SER A 343 23.06 -13.47 -6.45
CA SER A 343 24.08 -13.69 -7.47
C SER A 343 24.06 -12.51 -8.45
N VAL A 344 25.22 -11.91 -8.70
CA VAL A 344 25.42 -10.71 -9.52
C VAL A 344 24.80 -10.81 -10.93
N ASN A 345 24.47 -12.03 -11.38
CA ASN A 345 24.02 -12.32 -12.75
C ASN A 345 22.53 -12.68 -12.88
N SER A 346 21.72 -12.62 -11.82
CA SER A 346 20.26 -12.83 -11.96
C SER A 346 19.57 -11.55 -12.46
N PRO A 347 18.51 -11.61 -13.29
CA PRO A 347 17.69 -10.45 -13.65
C PRO A 347 16.78 -10.02 -12.48
N VAL A 348 16.59 -8.71 -12.25
CA VAL A 348 15.72 -8.20 -11.17
C VAL A 348 14.31 -8.21 -11.72
N GLU A 349 13.38 -8.90 -11.06
CA GLU A 349 11.96 -8.67 -11.35
C GLU A 349 11.58 -7.31 -10.78
N THR A 350 11.51 -6.28 -11.63
CA THR A 350 11.10 -4.93 -11.25
C THR A 350 9.58 -4.83 -11.19
N ILE A 351 9.07 -3.91 -10.37
CA ILE A 351 7.69 -3.48 -10.45
C ILE A 351 7.51 -2.77 -11.80
N SER A 352 6.91 -3.45 -12.76
CA SER A 352 6.47 -2.84 -14.02
C SER A 352 4.95 -2.64 -13.98
N THR A 353 4.46 -1.51 -14.49
CA THR A 353 3.03 -1.19 -14.49
C THR A 353 2.25 -2.13 -15.42
N VAL A 354 1.49 -3.04 -14.79
CA VAL A 354 0.20 -3.49 -15.31
C VAL A 354 -0.83 -3.14 -14.25
N GLY A 355 -0.84 -1.88 -13.82
CA GLY A 355 -1.92 -1.39 -12.96
C GLY A 355 -3.22 -1.27 -13.76
N PRO A 356 -4.34 -0.97 -13.10
CA PRO A 356 -5.58 -0.55 -13.77
C PRO A 356 -5.36 0.65 -14.70
N LYS A 357 -4.31 1.44 -14.44
CA LYS A 357 -3.82 2.57 -15.24
C LYS A 357 -2.90 2.17 -16.41
N GLY A 358 -2.77 0.88 -16.74
CA GLY A 358 -2.25 0.51 -18.07
C GLY A 358 -3.10 1.18 -19.15
N LYS A 359 -2.50 1.58 -20.29
CA LYS A 359 -3.15 2.40 -21.34
C LYS A 359 -4.64 2.04 -21.43
N SER A 360 -5.52 2.96 -21.00
CA SER A 360 -6.98 2.73 -20.84
C SER A 360 -7.61 2.09 -22.08
N SER A 361 -7.01 2.35 -23.24
CA SER A 361 -7.25 1.69 -24.52
C SER A 361 -7.22 0.15 -24.46
N TRP A 362 -6.24 -0.50 -23.82
CA TRP A 362 -6.18 -1.98 -23.74
C TRP A 362 -7.31 -2.56 -22.90
N VAL A 363 -7.66 -1.90 -21.79
CA VAL A 363 -8.79 -2.29 -20.94
C VAL A 363 -10.09 -2.14 -21.74
N ALA A 364 -10.27 -0.99 -22.41
CA ALA A 364 -11.43 -0.74 -23.25
C ALA A 364 -11.54 -1.74 -24.42
N ILE A 365 -10.44 -2.03 -25.12
CA ILE A 365 -10.41 -3.02 -26.21
C ILE A 365 -10.75 -4.42 -25.68
N THR A 366 -10.23 -4.80 -24.52
CA THR A 366 -10.55 -6.09 -23.87
C THR A 366 -12.03 -6.17 -23.53
N MET A 367 -12.60 -5.10 -22.96
CA MET A 367 -14.02 -5.02 -22.62
C MET A 367 -14.89 -5.10 -23.87
N LEU A 368 -14.63 -4.25 -24.87
CA LEU A 368 -15.39 -4.22 -26.12
C LEU A 368 -15.28 -5.54 -26.89
N SER A 369 -14.10 -6.14 -26.96
CA SER A 369 -13.89 -7.44 -27.61
C SER A 369 -14.65 -8.56 -26.90
N SER A 370 -14.64 -8.59 -25.56
CA SER A 370 -15.40 -9.58 -24.78
C SER A 370 -16.91 -9.41 -24.93
N ILE A 371 -17.40 -8.17 -24.94
CA ILE A 371 -18.82 -7.84 -25.16
C ILE A 371 -19.26 -8.22 -26.57
N ALA A 372 -18.52 -7.80 -27.59
CA ALA A 372 -18.79 -8.17 -28.98
C ALA A 372 -18.77 -9.70 -29.15
N GLY A 373 -17.78 -10.36 -28.54
CA GLY A 373 -17.65 -11.80 -28.56
C GLY A 373 -18.82 -12.53 -27.93
N PHE A 374 -19.33 -12.03 -26.81
CA PHE A 374 -20.55 -12.54 -26.20
C PHE A 374 -21.75 -12.41 -27.16
N TYR A 375 -22.00 -11.23 -27.74
CA TYR A 375 -23.16 -11.03 -28.62
C TYR A 375 -23.08 -11.82 -29.92
N ILE A 376 -21.88 -11.98 -30.50
CA ILE A 376 -21.66 -12.82 -31.68
C ILE A 376 -21.92 -14.28 -31.33
N SER A 377 -21.33 -14.79 -30.24
CA SER A 377 -21.54 -16.17 -29.78
C SER A 377 -23.01 -16.44 -29.45
N TRP A 378 -23.69 -15.48 -28.83
CA TRP A 378 -25.10 -15.54 -28.51
C TRP A 378 -25.97 -15.58 -29.78
N GLY A 379 -25.68 -14.73 -30.77
CA GLY A 379 -26.36 -14.71 -32.06
C GLY A 379 -26.21 -16.03 -32.81
N LEU A 380 -24.97 -16.54 -32.92
CA LEU A 380 -24.67 -17.83 -33.55
C LEU A 380 -25.37 -18.98 -32.81
N SER A 381 -25.29 -19.02 -31.48
CA SER A 381 -25.96 -20.04 -30.68
C SER A 381 -27.48 -19.99 -30.86
N ASN A 382 -28.08 -18.80 -30.98
CA ASN A 382 -29.50 -18.69 -31.25
C ASN A 382 -29.90 -19.22 -32.63
N VAL A 383 -29.09 -18.97 -33.66
CA VAL A 383 -29.34 -19.42 -35.04
C VAL A 383 -29.11 -20.92 -35.22
N TYR A 384 -28.00 -21.45 -34.70
CA TYR A 384 -27.58 -22.83 -34.96
C TYR A 384 -28.01 -23.83 -33.88
N ILE A 385 -28.05 -23.40 -32.61
CA ILE A 385 -28.35 -24.28 -31.48
C ILE A 385 -29.82 -24.12 -31.07
N VAL A 386 -30.25 -22.91 -30.70
CA VAL A 386 -31.61 -22.71 -30.16
C VAL A 386 -32.69 -22.91 -31.23
N LYS A 387 -32.48 -22.45 -32.46
CA LYS A 387 -33.42 -22.67 -33.57
C LYS A 387 -33.53 -24.15 -33.95
N ASN A 388 -32.43 -24.90 -33.90
CA ASN A 388 -32.40 -26.33 -34.21
C ASN A 388 -33.03 -27.16 -33.08
N ILE A 389 -32.75 -26.80 -31.82
CA ILE A 389 -33.37 -27.42 -30.64
C ILE A 389 -34.83 -26.99 -30.49
N ARG A 390 -35.32 -25.94 -31.17
CA ARG A 390 -36.75 -25.55 -31.11
C ARG A 390 -37.71 -26.68 -31.53
N ASN A 391 -37.24 -27.67 -32.29
CA ASN A 391 -37.99 -28.88 -32.61
C ASN A 391 -38.17 -29.84 -31.41
N ASN A 392 -37.32 -29.72 -30.37
CA ASN A 392 -37.37 -30.39 -29.07
C ASN A 392 -37.31 -29.34 -27.93
N PHE A 393 -38.45 -28.80 -27.50
CA PHE A 393 -38.60 -27.74 -26.49
C PHE A 393 -37.40 -27.57 -25.53
N PRO A 394 -36.49 -26.60 -25.74
CA PRO A 394 -35.38 -26.40 -24.83
C PRO A 394 -35.91 -25.90 -23.49
N THR A 395 -35.66 -26.65 -22.43
CA THR A 395 -35.88 -26.20 -21.06
C THR A 395 -35.07 -24.92 -20.80
N ASN A 396 -35.51 -24.07 -19.87
CA ASN A 396 -34.75 -22.86 -19.50
C ASN A 396 -33.34 -23.19 -19.02
N TYR A 397 -33.17 -24.38 -18.47
CA TYR A 397 -31.89 -24.95 -18.10
C TYR A 397 -30.92 -25.05 -19.30
N ASN A 398 -31.36 -25.59 -20.44
CA ASN A 398 -30.54 -25.67 -21.65
C ASN A 398 -30.17 -24.29 -22.18
N ARG A 399 -31.08 -23.31 -22.08
CA ARG A 399 -30.82 -21.92 -22.48
C ARG A 399 -29.81 -21.23 -21.56
N ALA A 400 -29.88 -21.48 -20.25
CA ALA A 400 -28.91 -20.97 -19.28
C ALA A 400 -27.50 -21.50 -19.55
N HIS A 401 -27.35 -22.80 -19.88
CA HIS A 401 -26.07 -23.39 -20.26
C HIS A 401 -25.48 -22.71 -21.50
N ILE A 402 -26.31 -22.42 -22.50
CA ILE A 402 -25.89 -21.70 -23.70
C ILE A 402 -25.40 -20.29 -23.34
N VAL A 403 -26.13 -19.54 -22.50
CA VAL A 403 -25.67 -18.19 -22.08
C VAL A 403 -24.33 -18.27 -21.34
N ILE A 404 -24.19 -19.17 -20.37
CA ILE A 404 -22.94 -19.38 -19.62
C ILE A 404 -21.80 -19.69 -20.59
N GLY A 405 -22.04 -20.61 -21.52
CA GLY A 405 -21.10 -20.95 -22.57
C GLY A 405 -20.69 -19.74 -23.41
N CYS A 406 -21.65 -18.89 -23.81
CA CYS A 406 -21.38 -17.66 -24.56
C CYS A 406 -20.58 -16.64 -23.73
N ILE A 407 -20.84 -16.50 -22.43
CA ILE A 407 -20.07 -15.61 -21.54
C ILE A 407 -18.62 -16.09 -21.43
N ILE A 408 -18.42 -17.38 -21.19
CA ILE A 408 -17.08 -17.99 -21.11
C ILE A 408 -16.38 -17.85 -22.48
N PHE A 409 -17.05 -18.21 -23.56
CA PHE A 409 -16.51 -18.14 -24.92
C PHE A 409 -16.11 -16.70 -25.29
N GLY A 410 -17.01 -15.73 -25.13
CA GLY A 410 -16.76 -14.33 -25.45
C GLY A 410 -15.59 -13.77 -24.64
N THR A 411 -15.52 -14.09 -23.35
CA THR A 411 -14.49 -13.55 -22.46
C THR A 411 -13.12 -14.21 -22.67
N PHE A 412 -13.05 -15.55 -22.76
CA PHE A 412 -11.77 -16.27 -22.86
C PHE A 412 -11.24 -16.36 -24.29
N LEU A 413 -12.08 -16.54 -25.31
CA LEU A 413 -11.60 -16.75 -26.68
C LEU A 413 -11.44 -15.46 -27.48
N LEU A 414 -12.22 -14.42 -27.17
CA LEU A 414 -12.11 -13.14 -27.87
C LEU A 414 -11.43 -12.08 -26.98
N GLY A 415 -11.85 -11.96 -25.71
CA GLY A 415 -11.16 -11.11 -24.73
C GLY A 415 -9.77 -11.62 -24.32
N GLY A 416 -9.62 -12.93 -24.10
CA GLY A 416 -8.38 -13.53 -23.62
C GLY A 416 -7.15 -13.27 -24.51
N PRO A 417 -7.22 -13.43 -25.85
CA PRO A 417 -6.11 -13.09 -26.73
C PRO A 417 -5.70 -11.63 -26.68
N VAL A 418 -6.64 -10.69 -26.46
CA VAL A 418 -6.32 -9.26 -26.29
C VAL A 418 -5.49 -9.05 -25.03
N VAL A 419 -5.90 -9.66 -23.90
CA VAL A 419 -5.15 -9.61 -22.64
C VAL A 419 -3.78 -10.26 -22.78
N MET A 420 -3.70 -11.39 -23.49
CA MET A 420 -2.45 -12.09 -23.75
C MET A 420 -1.50 -11.25 -24.61
N LEU A 421 -2.01 -10.61 -25.67
CA LEU A 421 -1.23 -9.70 -26.51
C LEU A 421 -0.75 -8.50 -25.71
N TRP A 422 -1.63 -7.89 -24.90
CA TRP A 422 -1.27 -6.80 -23.99
C TRP A 422 -0.14 -7.20 -23.04
N TRP A 423 -0.26 -8.38 -22.42
CA TRP A 423 0.76 -8.92 -21.52
C TRP A 423 2.10 -9.18 -22.25
N LEU A 424 2.07 -9.78 -23.44
CA LEU A 424 3.26 -10.03 -24.25
C LEU A 424 3.95 -8.73 -24.70
N MET A 425 3.18 -7.72 -25.09
CA MET A 425 3.71 -6.40 -25.45
C MET A 425 4.34 -5.69 -24.24
N GLY A 426 3.71 -5.79 -23.07
CA GLY A 426 4.30 -5.30 -21.82
C GLY A 426 5.65 -5.94 -21.51
N LYS A 427 5.77 -7.27 -21.71
CA LYS A 427 7.03 -7.99 -21.50
C LYS A 427 8.13 -7.59 -22.48
N ARG A 428 7.79 -7.33 -23.75
CA ARG A 428 8.73 -6.86 -24.78
C ARG A 428 9.29 -5.48 -24.48
N HIS A 429 8.47 -4.57 -23.94
CA HIS A 429 8.94 -3.25 -23.52
C HIS A 429 9.86 -3.32 -22.29
N SER A 430 9.58 -4.19 -21.32
CA SER A 430 10.48 -4.40 -20.17
C SER A 430 11.80 -5.09 -20.54
N ALA A 431 11.82 -5.95 -21.57
CA ALA A 431 13.03 -6.63 -22.03
C ALA A 431 13.98 -5.75 -22.87
N GLY A 432 13.47 -4.66 -23.43
CA GLY A 432 14.26 -3.69 -24.22
C GLY A 432 14.78 -2.49 -23.42
N SER A 433 14.40 -2.36 -22.14
CA SER A 433 14.96 -1.35 -21.25
C SER A 433 16.31 -1.87 -20.74
N PRO A 434 17.43 -1.15 -20.92
CA PRO A 434 18.66 -1.51 -20.23
C PRO A 434 18.36 -1.51 -18.73
N SER A 435 18.65 -2.63 -18.06
CA SER A 435 18.64 -2.70 -16.60
C SER A 435 19.36 -1.45 -16.08
N PRO A 436 18.74 -0.64 -15.19
CA PRO A 436 19.41 0.53 -14.68
C PRO A 436 20.74 0.05 -14.13
N ASN A 437 21.83 0.61 -14.66
CA ASN A 437 23.12 0.51 -14.00
C ASN A 437 22.86 1.08 -12.61
N LEU A 438 22.65 0.21 -11.62
CA LEU A 438 22.82 0.57 -10.22
C LEU A 438 24.23 1.13 -10.18
N ARG A 439 24.31 2.47 -10.22
CA ARG A 439 25.55 3.21 -10.17
C ARG A 439 26.22 2.67 -8.92
N LYS A 440 27.34 1.94 -9.11
CA LYS A 440 28.19 1.51 -8.01
C LYS A 440 28.35 2.73 -7.13
N VAL A 441 27.81 2.69 -5.93
CA VAL A 441 28.22 3.61 -4.88
C VAL A 441 29.70 3.28 -4.70
N ASN A 442 30.55 4.11 -5.28
CA ASN A 442 31.99 4.02 -5.11
C ASN A 442 32.26 4.33 -3.63
N ILE A 443 32.30 3.28 -2.81
CA ILE A 443 33.12 3.31 -1.60
C ILE A 443 34.54 3.50 -2.14
N ALA A 444 35.16 4.60 -1.78
CA ALA A 444 36.52 4.93 -2.18
C ALA A 444 37.48 3.85 -1.69
N THR A 445 37.75 2.84 -2.52
CA THR A 445 38.92 1.99 -2.37
C THR A 445 40.12 2.82 -2.81
N ALA A 446 40.89 3.28 -1.83
CA ALA A 446 42.24 3.78 -2.04
C ALA A 446 43.07 2.71 -2.78
N SER A 447 43.90 3.17 -3.71
CA SER A 447 44.74 2.37 -4.60
C SER A 447 45.89 1.66 -3.87
N PRO A 448 46.49 0.63 -4.49
CA PRO A 448 47.31 -0.36 -3.80
C PRO A 448 48.80 0.03 -3.75
N LEU A 449 49.44 -0.21 -2.61
CA LEU A 449 50.89 -0.31 -2.49
C LEU A 449 51.25 -1.58 -1.71
N GLU A 450 51.80 -2.51 -2.47
CA GLU A 450 52.90 -3.45 -2.19
C GLU A 450 53.10 -4.02 -0.78
N THR A 451 52.89 -5.35 -0.71
CA THR A 451 53.86 -6.36 -0.26
C THR A 451 54.72 -6.05 0.98
N GLN A 452 54.44 -6.73 2.09
CA GLN A 452 55.34 -7.77 2.64
C GLN A 452 54.71 -8.45 3.86
N ALA A 453 54.81 -9.79 3.86
CA ALA A 453 54.39 -10.65 4.94
C ALA A 453 55.31 -10.49 6.15
N GLN A 454 54.73 -10.27 7.32
CA GLN A 454 55.42 -10.55 8.58
C GLN A 454 54.42 -11.01 9.63
N GLU A 455 54.60 -12.27 10.01
CA GLU A 455 53.93 -13.04 11.04
C GLU A 455 54.29 -12.47 12.42
N TYR A 456 53.32 -12.02 13.23
CA TYR A 456 53.46 -11.92 14.68
C TYR A 456 52.12 -11.90 15.44
N HIS A 457 52.02 -12.86 16.36
CA HIS A 457 51.32 -12.92 17.64
C HIS A 457 49.80 -12.68 17.77
N CYS A 458 49.16 -13.73 18.31
CA CYS A 458 47.87 -13.71 18.97
C CYS A 458 47.92 -12.78 20.20
N ALA A 459 47.17 -11.68 20.13
CA ALA A 459 46.71 -10.95 21.30
C ALA A 459 45.19 -11.13 21.40
N THR A 460 44.80 -11.64 22.55
CA THR A 460 43.45 -11.78 23.07
C THR A 460 42.67 -10.45 23.09
N GLU A 461 41.34 -10.59 23.13
CA GLU A 461 40.30 -9.57 23.41
C GLU A 461 39.63 -8.89 22.21
N THR A 462 38.47 -9.46 21.85
CA THR A 462 37.21 -8.80 21.46
C THR A 462 37.27 -7.58 20.54
N ASP A 463 37.21 -7.80 19.23
CA ASP A 463 36.59 -6.84 18.30
C ASP A 463 35.33 -7.48 17.72
N ILE A 464 34.25 -7.30 18.49
CA ILE A 464 32.88 -7.38 18.01
C ILE A 464 32.73 -6.14 17.12
N ASP A 465 32.46 -6.32 15.82
CA ASP A 465 31.92 -5.26 14.97
C ASP A 465 30.50 -4.93 15.47
N GLN A 466 30.43 -4.26 16.62
CA GLN A 466 29.38 -3.31 16.93
C GLN A 466 29.52 -2.25 15.85
N GLU A 467 28.57 -2.21 14.91
CA GLU A 467 28.06 -0.89 14.54
C GLU A 467 27.73 -0.25 15.88
N SER A 468 28.63 0.63 16.30
CA SER A 468 28.47 1.44 17.48
C SER A 468 27.04 1.93 17.49
N SER A 469 26.40 1.82 18.64
CA SER A 469 25.13 2.46 18.90
C SER A 469 25.34 3.98 18.77
N GLU A 470 25.49 4.49 17.56
CA GLU A 470 25.26 5.88 17.27
C GLU A 470 23.77 6.07 17.50
N GLN A 471 23.47 6.54 18.71
CA GLN A 471 22.24 7.22 19.06
C GLN A 471 22.07 8.38 18.08
N GLN A 472 21.60 8.07 16.88
CA GLN A 472 21.27 9.07 15.88
C GLN A 472 20.16 9.93 16.45
N CYS A 473 20.48 11.18 16.77
CA CYS A 473 19.50 12.23 17.04
C CYS A 473 18.48 12.29 15.90
N SER A 474 17.25 12.73 16.20
CA SER A 474 16.27 13.00 15.15
C SER A 474 16.89 13.94 14.10
N PRO A 475 16.79 13.63 12.79
CA PRO A 475 17.35 14.50 11.75
C PRO A 475 16.53 15.79 11.57
N TRP A 476 15.41 15.91 12.27
CA TRP A 476 14.45 17.00 12.14
C TRP A 476 14.75 18.15 13.09
N ASN A 477 14.68 19.37 12.57
CA ASN A 477 14.60 20.59 13.37
C ASN A 477 13.16 20.78 13.85
N GLY A 478 12.93 20.85 15.16
CA GLY A 478 11.59 21.06 15.67
C GLY A 478 11.36 20.64 17.11
N LYS A 479 10.09 20.52 17.49
CA LYS A 479 9.65 20.34 18.88
C LYS A 479 9.03 18.97 19.11
N LEU A 480 9.38 18.36 20.23
CA LEU A 480 8.73 17.17 20.76
C LEU A 480 7.93 17.56 22.00
N HIS A 481 6.62 17.37 21.94
CA HIS A 481 5.68 17.59 23.03
C HIS A 481 5.31 16.24 23.66
N ILE A 482 5.50 16.08 24.97
CA ILE A 482 5.25 14.81 25.68
C ILE A 482 4.09 14.97 26.64
N GLY A 483 3.08 14.11 26.51
CA GLY A 483 1.87 14.11 27.33
C GLY A 483 0.77 15.07 26.84
N ASP A 484 1.08 15.92 25.86
CA ASP A 484 0.16 16.91 25.33
C ASP A 484 -0.48 16.46 24.01
N ARG A 485 -1.66 17.01 23.73
CA ARG A 485 -2.33 16.92 22.43
C ARG A 485 -2.24 18.27 21.72
N PRO A 486 -2.18 18.29 20.37
CA PRO A 486 -2.17 19.54 19.64
C PRO A 486 -3.48 20.30 19.88
N VAL A 487 -3.36 21.57 20.24
CA VAL A 487 -4.48 22.51 20.31
C VAL A 487 -4.60 23.16 18.94
N TRP A 488 -5.50 22.65 18.10
CA TRP A 488 -5.58 23.05 16.70
C TRP A 488 -5.91 24.54 16.52
N SER A 489 -6.75 25.13 17.37
CA SER A 489 -7.05 26.58 17.31
C SER A 489 -5.77 27.42 17.35
N ASP A 490 -4.91 27.18 18.33
CA ASP A 490 -3.70 27.97 18.56
C ASP A 490 -2.71 27.78 17.42
N ILE A 491 -2.63 26.56 16.89
CA ILE A 491 -1.79 26.23 15.73
C ILE A 491 -2.28 27.01 14.50
N PHE A 492 -3.58 26.95 14.18
CA PHE A 492 -4.14 27.63 13.02
C PHE A 492 -4.11 29.17 13.16
N ASP A 493 -4.32 29.70 14.37
CA ASP A 493 -4.13 31.13 14.68
C ASP A 493 -2.68 31.57 14.41
N SER A 494 -1.71 30.74 14.77
CA SER A 494 -0.29 31.02 14.52
C SER A 494 0.05 31.00 13.03
N LEU A 495 -0.46 30.00 12.30
CA LEU A 495 -0.28 29.87 10.85
C LEU A 495 -0.97 31.02 10.09
N GLU A 496 -2.15 31.47 10.53
CA GLU A 496 -2.86 32.58 9.92
C GLU A 496 -2.02 33.87 10.03
N LYS A 497 -1.46 34.14 11.21
CA LYS A 497 -0.60 35.32 11.44
C LYS A 497 0.69 35.26 10.63
N GLU A 498 1.31 34.07 10.57
CA GLU A 498 2.60 33.89 9.91
C GLU A 498 2.51 33.97 8.38
N TYR A 499 1.47 33.38 7.78
CA TYR A 499 1.35 33.24 6.33
C TYR A 499 0.24 34.11 5.73
N ASN A 500 0.05 35.32 6.27
CA ASN A 500 -1.03 36.23 5.86
C ASN A 500 -1.06 36.50 4.34
N GLY A 501 -2.24 36.39 3.75
CA GLY A 501 -2.50 36.50 2.31
C GLY A 501 -2.11 35.28 1.46
N GLN A 502 -1.80 34.11 2.05
CA GLN A 502 -1.40 32.92 1.29
C GLN A 502 -2.49 31.82 1.25
N ASN A 503 -2.46 31.04 0.17
CA ASN A 503 -3.22 29.80 0.07
C ASN A 503 -2.39 28.67 0.70
N ILE A 504 -2.92 28.07 1.77
CA ILE A 504 -2.24 27.05 2.56
C ILE A 504 -2.90 25.70 2.29
N GLY A 505 -2.10 24.70 1.89
CA GLY A 505 -2.59 23.33 1.71
C GLY A 505 -2.47 22.55 3.01
N VAL A 506 -3.59 22.09 3.57
CA VAL A 506 -3.62 21.28 4.80
C VAL A 506 -3.96 19.84 4.45
N LEU A 507 -2.99 18.93 4.57
CA LEU A 507 -3.16 17.51 4.27
C LEU A 507 -3.16 16.71 5.57
N VAL A 508 -4.22 15.94 5.80
CA VAL A 508 -4.43 15.23 7.07
C VAL A 508 -4.60 13.74 6.84
N SER A 509 -3.86 12.92 7.57
CA SER A 509 -3.99 11.46 7.56
C SER A 509 -3.96 10.90 8.97
N GLY A 510 -5.04 10.21 9.38
CA GLY A 510 -5.16 9.62 10.73
C GLY A 510 -6.60 9.32 11.10
N SER A 511 -6.93 9.30 12.39
CA SER A 511 -8.28 8.98 12.87
C SER A 511 -9.34 9.96 12.36
N GLU A 512 -10.55 9.48 12.09
CA GLU A 512 -11.71 10.29 11.66
C GLU A 512 -11.97 11.51 12.57
N SER A 513 -11.84 11.35 13.89
CA SER A 513 -12.01 12.46 14.84
C SER A 513 -11.01 13.60 14.59
N MET A 514 -9.72 13.26 14.48
CA MET A 514 -8.66 14.23 14.18
C MET A 514 -8.87 14.90 12.82
N GLN A 515 -9.33 14.14 11.81
CA GLN A 515 -9.64 14.69 10.49
C GLN A 515 -10.78 15.70 10.56
N ALA A 516 -11.85 15.40 11.32
CA ALA A 516 -12.99 16.28 11.51
C ALA A 516 -12.61 17.56 12.28
N ASP A 517 -11.80 17.44 13.34
CA ASP A 517 -11.33 18.59 14.13
C ASP A 517 -10.53 19.56 13.26
N VAL A 518 -9.57 19.05 12.48
CA VAL A 518 -8.75 19.87 11.57
C VAL A 518 -9.60 20.47 10.45
N ALA A 519 -10.56 19.72 9.89
CA ALA A 519 -11.46 20.24 8.85
C ALA A 519 -12.30 21.42 9.38
N SER A 520 -12.80 21.31 10.62
CA SER A 520 -13.50 22.39 11.31
C SER A 520 -12.62 23.62 11.47
N GLU A 521 -11.36 23.47 11.90
CA GLU A 521 -10.44 24.60 12.04
C GLU A 521 -10.08 25.25 10.70
N CYS A 522 -9.87 24.47 9.63
CA CYS A 522 -9.68 25.01 8.29
C CYS A 522 -10.87 25.88 7.85
N GLN A 523 -12.10 25.44 8.13
CA GLN A 523 -13.30 26.19 7.77
C GLN A 523 -13.42 27.49 8.57
N LYS A 524 -13.15 27.46 9.88
CA LYS A 524 -13.21 28.65 10.75
C LYS A 524 -12.20 29.73 10.35
N HIS A 525 -11.00 29.33 9.98
CA HIS A 525 -9.91 30.25 9.64
C HIS A 525 -9.90 30.64 8.14
N THR A 526 -10.74 30.02 7.32
CA THR A 526 -10.92 30.43 5.92
C THR A 526 -11.93 31.56 5.83
N LYS A 527 -11.46 32.79 5.63
CA LYS A 527 -12.33 33.97 5.44
C LYS A 527 -12.68 34.09 3.95
N VAL A 528 -13.96 33.91 3.63
CA VAL A 528 -14.47 34.08 2.25
C VAL A 528 -14.58 35.57 1.92
N LEU A 529 -14.03 35.93 0.75
CA LEU A 529 -13.96 37.27 0.15
C LEU A 529 -15.17 38.17 0.48
N GLY A 530 -14.98 39.06 1.44
CA GLY A 530 -15.85 40.20 1.73
C GLY A 530 -15.00 41.43 2.04
N ALA A 531 -14.72 42.23 1.01
CA ALA A 531 -14.12 43.56 1.07
C ALA A 531 -12.78 43.74 1.83
N SER A 532 -11.70 43.91 1.06
CA SER A 532 -10.55 44.82 1.35
C SER A 532 -9.34 44.38 2.21
N SER A 533 -9.10 43.09 2.45
CA SER A 533 -7.75 42.64 2.88
C SER A 533 -7.41 41.24 2.36
N LEU A 534 -6.16 41.02 1.94
CA LEU A 534 -5.60 39.70 1.64
C LEU A 534 -5.93 38.72 2.78
N SER A 535 -6.83 37.76 2.54
CA SER A 535 -7.24 36.78 3.54
C SER A 535 -6.64 35.42 3.23
N ASN A 536 -6.20 34.70 4.26
CA ASN A 536 -5.72 33.33 4.12
C ASN A 536 -6.85 32.39 3.74
N VAL A 537 -6.53 31.41 2.89
CA VAL A 537 -7.43 30.33 2.52
C VAL A 537 -6.76 29.01 2.89
N PHE A 538 -7.35 28.29 3.84
CA PHE A 538 -6.90 26.97 4.25
C PHE A 538 -7.64 25.91 3.44
N HIS A 539 -6.94 25.25 2.53
CA HIS A 539 -7.49 24.17 1.72
C HIS A 539 -7.27 22.83 2.42
N TYR A 540 -8.34 22.28 2.98
CA TYR A 540 -8.33 20.96 3.60
C TYR A 540 -8.34 19.83 2.57
N HIS A 541 -7.44 18.86 2.76
CA HIS A 541 -7.36 17.61 2.01
C HIS A 541 -7.27 16.43 2.98
N SER A 542 -8.28 15.55 2.95
CA SER A 542 -8.18 14.28 3.65
C SER A 542 -7.35 13.29 2.83
N VAL A 543 -6.31 12.77 3.44
CA VAL A 543 -5.48 11.67 2.92
C VAL A 543 -5.89 10.41 3.69
N SER A 544 -7.14 9.99 3.45
CA SER A 544 -7.68 8.72 3.91
C SER A 544 -7.70 7.73 2.76
N PHE A 545 -7.14 6.55 2.98
CA PHE A 545 -7.27 5.44 2.04
C PHE A 545 -8.41 4.53 2.51
N GLU A 546 -9.64 4.95 2.26
CA GLU A 546 -10.79 4.05 2.36
C GLU A 546 -10.90 3.24 1.07
N LEU A 547 -11.09 1.94 1.20
CA LEU A 547 -11.40 1.01 0.11
C LEU A 547 -12.82 0.50 0.23
#